data_AF-W2CSJ7-F1
#
_entry.id   AF-W2CSJ7-F1
#
_cell.length_a   1.000
_cell.length_b   1.000
_cell.length_c   1.000
_cell.angle_alpha   90.00
_cell.angle_beta   90.00
_cell.angle_gamma   90.00
#
_symmetry.space_group_name_H-M   'P 1'
#
loop_
_entity.id
_entity.type
_entity.pdbx_description
1 polymer ?
#
loop_
_entity_poly.entity_id
_entity_poly.type
_entity_poly.pdbx_seq_one_letter_code
_entity_poly.pdbx_strand_id
1 'polypeptide(L)'
;GENYYGRDISSLMYEIVAMKRKMDKERPVLFSDREAEIIRLSHEGLTAREIGERLYISRRTVETHKTHIFQKLGINNTHEMLQYAIRCSLISPDG
;
A
#
# COMPACT_ATOMS: atom_id res chain seq x y z
N GLY A 1 -43.17 1.19 -2.88
CA GLY A 1 -42.45 2.02 -1.93
C GLY A 1 -40.99 1.76 -2.13
N GLU A 2 -40.28 2.66 -2.77
CA GLU A 2 -38.84 2.56 -2.94
C GLU A 2 -38.26 3.97 -2.86
N ASN A 3 -37.28 4.12 -1.98
CA ASN A 3 -36.80 5.38 -1.46
C ASN A 3 -36.02 6.12 -2.57
N TYR A 4 -36.70 7.07 -3.23
CA TYR A 4 -36.11 8.02 -4.17
C TYR A 4 -35.30 9.05 -3.37
N TYR A 5 -34.17 8.61 -2.81
CA TYR A 5 -33.12 9.56 -2.45
C TYR A 5 -32.79 10.29 -3.74
N GLY A 6 -33.18 11.57 -3.80
CA GLY A 6 -33.11 12.38 -5.02
C GLY A 6 -31.76 12.19 -5.68
N ARG A 7 -31.75 12.16 -7.02
CA ARG A 7 -30.57 11.98 -7.88
C ARG A 7 -29.30 12.75 -7.39
N ASP A 8 -29.53 13.84 -6.66
CA ASP A 8 -28.58 14.66 -5.91
C ASP A 8 -27.83 13.94 -4.78
N ILE A 9 -28.53 13.21 -3.90
CA ILE A 9 -27.93 12.58 -2.71
C ILE A 9 -27.11 11.35 -3.09
N SER A 10 -27.51 10.60 -4.11
CA SER A 10 -26.68 9.49 -4.63
C SER A 10 -25.38 10.00 -5.25
N SER A 11 -25.41 11.13 -5.96
CA SER A 11 -24.21 11.77 -6.51
C SER A 11 -23.31 12.27 -5.37
N LEU A 12 -23.90 12.94 -4.38
CA LEU A 12 -23.17 13.40 -3.19
C LEU A 12 -22.55 12.24 -2.41
N MET A 13 -23.27 11.12 -2.24
CA MET A 13 -22.70 9.91 -1.62
C MET A 13 -21.52 9.36 -2.42
N TYR A 14 -21.62 9.35 -3.75
CA TYR A 14 -20.54 8.91 -4.62
C TYR A 14 -19.30 9.80 -4.48
N GLU A 15 -19.48 11.12 -4.49
CA GLU A 15 -18.38 12.09 -4.31
C GLU A 15 -17.74 11.98 -2.93
N ILE A 16 -18.53 11.86 -1.86
CA ILE A 16 -18.02 11.72 -0.49
C ILE A 16 -17.21 10.42 -0.35
N VAL A 17 -17.68 9.31 -0.91
CA VAL A 17 -16.97 8.02 -0.86
C VAL A 17 -15.68 8.08 -1.70
N ALA A 18 -15.73 8.70 -2.87
CA ALA A 18 -14.55 8.89 -3.73
C ALA A 18 -13.51 9.80 -3.08
N MET A 19 -13.93 10.92 -2.49
CA MET A 19 -13.05 11.85 -1.76
C MET A 19 -12.45 11.19 -0.52
N LYS A 20 -13.23 10.44 0.26
CA LYS A 20 -12.73 9.72 1.45
C LYS A 20 -11.68 8.67 1.07
N ARG A 21 -11.88 7.92 -0.02
CA ARG A 21 -10.86 6.99 -0.56
C ARG A 21 -9.59 7.71 -0.99
N LYS A 22 -9.71 8.90 -1.60
CA LYS A 22 -8.56 9.67 -2.05
C LYS A 22 -7.73 10.18 -0.87
N MET A 23 -8.42 10.72 0.15
CA MET A 23 -7.80 11.28 1.35
C MET A 23 -7.16 10.21 2.25
N ASP A 24 -7.72 9.00 2.31
CA ASP A 24 -7.12 7.86 3.03
C ASP A 24 -5.83 7.36 2.35
N LYS A 25 -5.83 7.35 1.00
CA LYS A 25 -4.62 7.06 0.19
C LYS A 25 -3.49 8.09 0.35
N GLU A 26 -3.77 9.28 0.87
CA GLU A 26 -2.83 10.41 0.95
C GLU A 26 -2.16 10.56 2.31
N ARG A 27 -2.58 9.78 3.30
CA ARG A 27 -1.91 9.76 4.61
C ARG A 27 -0.65 8.90 4.52
N PRO A 28 0.52 9.39 4.98
CA PRO A 28 1.72 8.57 5.08
C PRO A 28 1.48 7.48 6.14
N VAL A 29 1.42 6.23 5.68
CA VAL A 29 1.37 5.06 6.54
C VAL A 29 2.76 4.88 7.12
N LEU A 30 2.86 4.89 8.45
CA LEU A 30 4.11 4.62 9.15
C LEU A 30 4.43 3.12 9.10
N PHE A 31 5.46 2.80 8.34
CA PHE A 31 6.08 1.47 8.34
C PHE A 31 7.14 1.39 9.43
N SER A 32 7.29 0.21 10.02
CA SER A 32 8.48 -0.09 10.83
C SER A 32 9.71 -0.17 9.93
N ASP A 33 10.90 0.02 10.50
CA ASP A 33 12.18 -0.03 9.76
C ASP A 33 12.29 -1.27 8.87
N ARG A 34 11.90 -2.44 9.39
CA ARG A 34 11.91 -3.71 8.64
C ARG A 34 10.93 -3.73 7.46
N GLU A 35 9.76 -3.13 7.63
CA GLU A 35 8.78 -3.04 6.56
C GLU A 35 9.26 -2.08 5.46
N ALA A 36 9.84 -0.94 5.84
CA ALA A 36 10.44 0.01 4.91
C ALA A 36 11.61 -0.63 4.13
N GLU A 37 12.44 -1.43 4.80
CA GLU A 37 13.57 -2.14 4.19
C GLU A 37 13.10 -3.16 3.15
N ILE A 38 12.04 -3.92 3.46
CA ILE A 38 11.43 -4.87 2.51
C ILE A 38 10.81 -4.14 1.31
N ILE A 39 10.19 -2.99 1.52
CA ILE A 39 9.63 -2.16 0.45
C ILE A 39 10.75 -1.65 -0.48
N ARG A 40 11.86 -1.16 0.09
CA ARG A 40 13.04 -0.70 -0.66
C ARG A 40 13.65 -1.80 -1.52
N LEU A 41 13.90 -2.96 -0.93
CA LEU A 41 14.48 -4.09 -1.65
C LEU A 41 13.51 -4.62 -2.72
N SER A 42 12.20 -4.58 -2.46
CA SER A 42 11.20 -4.92 -3.47
C SER A 42 11.19 -3.92 -4.64
N HIS A 43 11.50 -2.64 -4.39
CA HIS A 43 11.63 -1.61 -5.42
C HIS A 43 12.88 -1.80 -6.28
N GLU A 44 13.98 -2.28 -5.69
CA GLU A 44 15.19 -2.71 -6.41
C GLU A 44 14.94 -3.94 -7.31
N GLY A 45 13.73 -4.52 -7.30
CA GLY A 45 13.37 -5.68 -8.12
C GLY A 45 13.74 -7.03 -7.50
N LEU A 46 14.17 -7.05 -6.22
CA LEU A 46 14.56 -8.27 -5.54
C LEU A 46 13.34 -9.15 -5.22
N THR A 47 13.49 -10.46 -5.41
CA THR A 47 12.46 -11.43 -5.04
C THR A 47 12.39 -11.62 -3.52
N ALA A 48 11.26 -12.13 -3.01
CA ALA A 48 11.12 -12.43 -1.57
C ALA A 48 12.19 -13.39 -1.02
N ARG A 49 12.78 -14.21 -1.90
CA ARG A 49 13.92 -15.07 -1.56
C ARG A 49 15.18 -14.23 -1.36
N GLU A 50 15.54 -13.40 -2.34
CA GLU A 50 16.74 -12.54 -2.29
C GLU A 50 16.66 -11.52 -1.15
N ILE A 51 15.47 -10.95 -0.91
CA ILE A 51 15.20 -10.09 0.25
C ILE A 51 15.50 -10.83 1.55
N GLY A 52 15.06 -12.10 1.65
CA GLY A 52 15.33 -12.94 2.81
C GLY A 52 16.83 -13.18 3.01
N GLU A 53 17.56 -13.48 1.94
CA GLU A 53 19.01 -13.67 1.98
C GLU A 53 19.74 -12.39 2.41
N ARG A 54 19.32 -11.21 1.92
CA ARG A 54 19.93 -9.93 2.28
C ARG A 54 19.63 -9.50 3.72
N LEU A 55 18.45 -9.84 4.22
CA LEU A 55 17.99 -9.52 5.58
C LEU A 55 18.30 -10.61 6.60
N TYR A 56 18.96 -11.70 6.19
CA TYR A 56 19.24 -12.87 7.02
C TYR A 56 17.98 -13.48 7.66
N ILE A 57 16.86 -13.49 6.93
CA ILE A 57 15.58 -14.06 7.35
C ILE A 57 15.02 -15.02 6.30
N SER A 58 14.15 -15.94 6.72
CA SER A 58 13.49 -16.85 5.79
C SER A 58 12.55 -16.11 4.83
N ARG A 59 12.44 -16.60 3.59
CA ARG A 59 11.43 -16.14 2.61
C ARG A 59 10.02 -16.04 3.23
N ARG A 60 9.65 -17.02 4.04
CA ARG A 60 8.34 -17.04 4.72
C ARG A 60 8.14 -15.85 5.65
N THR A 61 9.20 -15.42 6.34
CA THR A 61 9.18 -14.22 7.19
C THR A 61 8.99 -12.96 6.35
N VAL A 62 9.66 -12.86 5.19
CA VAL A 62 9.44 -11.77 4.23
C VAL A 62 7.98 -11.73 3.76
N GLU A 63 7.39 -12.89 3.43
CA GLU A 63 5.97 -12.99 3.02
C GLU A 63 5.01 -12.56 4.15
N THR A 64 5.33 -12.90 5.41
CA THR A 64 4.58 -12.40 6.58
C THR A 64 4.66 -10.88 6.69
N HIS A 65 5.85 -10.29 6.58
CA HIS A 65 6.00 -8.84 6.59
C HIS A 65 5.24 -8.17 5.44
N LYS A 66 5.29 -8.72 4.22
CA LYS A 66 4.50 -8.22 3.08
C LYS A 66 3.01 -8.27 3.37
N THR A 67 2.54 -9.35 4.00
CA THR A 67 1.12 -9.45 4.41
C THR A 67 0.75 -8.34 5.40
N HIS A 68 1.61 -8.04 6.37
CA HIS A 68 1.36 -6.96 7.32
C HIS A 68 1.35 -5.59 6.64
N ILE A 69 2.28 -5.35 5.70
CA ILE A 69 2.32 -4.15 4.87
C ILE A 69 1.03 -4.01 4.06
N PHE A 70 0.57 -5.09 3.42
CA PHE A 70 -0.66 -5.13 2.65
C PHE A 70 -1.89 -4.81 3.50
N GLN A 71 -1.96 -5.35 4.72
CA GLN A 71 -3.03 -5.03 5.66
C GLN A 71 -3.00 -3.57 6.10
N LYS A 72 -1.81 -3.01 6.39
CA LYS A 72 -1.65 -1.59 6.75
C LYS A 72 -2.05 -0.64 5.62
N LEU A 73 -1.77 -1.04 4.38
CA LEU A 73 -2.05 -0.25 3.18
C LEU A 73 -3.43 -0.49 2.58
N GLY A 74 -4.14 -1.55 3.01
CA GLY A 74 -5.40 -1.98 2.40
C GLY A 74 -5.25 -2.43 0.94
N ILE A 75 -4.07 -2.92 0.54
CA ILE A 75 -3.75 -3.37 -0.83
C ILE A 75 -3.55 -4.88 -0.85
N ASN A 76 -3.56 -5.46 -2.05
CA ASN A 76 -3.37 -6.91 -2.21
C ASN A 76 -2.22 -7.26 -3.15
N ASN A 77 -1.57 -6.27 -3.76
CA ASN A 77 -0.55 -6.48 -4.77
C ASN A 77 0.76 -5.80 -4.43
N THR A 78 1.86 -6.47 -4.77
CA THR A 78 3.22 -5.90 -4.68
C THR A 78 3.34 -4.65 -5.56
N HIS A 79 2.67 -4.61 -6.71
CA HIS A 79 2.71 -3.45 -7.60
C HIS A 79 2.07 -2.20 -6.96
N GLU A 80 0.96 -2.37 -6.23
CA GLU A 80 0.31 -1.28 -5.48
C GLU A 80 1.19 -0.80 -4.33
N MET A 81 1.93 -1.72 -3.68
CA MET A 81 2.89 -1.40 -2.62
C MET A 81 4.02 -0.51 -3.15
N LEU A 82 4.57 -0.85 -4.33
CA LEU A 82 5.61 -0.06 -4.98
C LEU A 82 5.10 1.32 -5.40
N GLN A 83 3.93 1.38 -6.04
CA GLN A 83 3.26 2.64 -6.40
C GLN A 83 3.04 3.54 -5.17
N TYR A 84 2.63 2.96 -4.05
CA TYR A 84 2.46 3.70 -2.80
C TYR A 84 3.80 4.24 -2.28
N ALA A 85 4.83 3.42 -2.28
CA ALA A 85 6.14 3.78 -1.77
C ALA A 85 6.80 4.91 -2.58
N ILE A 86 6.62 4.92 -3.91
CA ILE A 86 7.02 6.02 -4.80
C ILE A 86 6.22 7.29 -4.47
N ARG A 87 4.89 7.20 -4.35
CA ARG A 87 4.02 8.34 -4.07
C ARG A 87 4.32 8.99 -2.71
N CYS A 88 4.73 8.20 -1.73
CA CYS A 88 5.04 8.66 -0.39
C CYS A 88 6.51 9.12 -0.24
N SER A 89 7.30 9.12 -1.32
CA SER A 89 8.74 9.44 -1.30
C SER A 89 9.57 8.59 -0.33
N LEU A 90 9.05 7.40 0.06
CA LEU A 90 9.73 6.42 0.91
C LEU A 90 10.97 5.82 0.22
N ILE A 91 10.93 5.88 -1.11
CA ILE A 91 11.95 5.48 -2.07
C ILE A 91 12.02 6.63 -3.07
N SER A 92 13.15 7.32 -3.11
CA SER A 92 13.46 8.23 -4.21
C SER A 92 13.59 7.40 -5.49
N PRO A 93 13.05 7.84 -6.64
CA PRO A 93 13.26 7.17 -7.92
C PRO A 93 14.70 7.35 -8.44
N ASP A 94 15.69 7.43 -7.55
CA ASP A 94 17.08 7.65 -7.91
C ASP A 94 17.71 6.32 -8.35
N GLY A 95 17.65 6.12 -9.65
CA GLY A 95 18.40 5.17 -10.45
C GLY A 95 18.56 5.75 -11.85
#